data_AF-A0A2A2RRC2-F1
#
_entry.id   AF-A0A2A2RRC2-F1
#
_cell.length_a   1.000
_cell.length_b   1.000
_cell.length_c   1.000
_cell.angle_alpha   90.00
_cell.angle_beta   90.00
_cell.angle_gamma   90.00
#
_symmetry.space_group_name_H-M   'P 1'
#
loop_
_entity.id
_entity.type
_entity.pdbx_description
1 polymer ?
#
loop_
_entity_poly.entity_id
_entity_poly.type
_entity_poly.pdbx_seq_one_letter_code
_entity_poly.pdbx_strand_id
1 'polypeptide(L)'
;MQPLHQAIAVALQEAARGVAAARPLPPGLGQVTAEHLRITLNFALDGSGAQAIAAAGPHSLSLDFKLTPAAAGETAPVAATPALDAASEIFGTLQQVFGAPGFDSSARATVFREALGELTLEQARAAVARLRPGVPSSADSATQRAGNILRGICHSGPLKNAARGGQLLAAVLEHYPLPVVLGVAETEWKTQDSWLG
;
A
#
# COMPACT_ATOMS: atom_id res chain seq x y z
N MET A 1 7.63 38.30 -1.31
CA MET A 1 7.89 37.72 0.04
C MET A 1 6.64 37.10 0.68
N GLN A 2 5.47 37.75 0.66
CA GLN A 2 4.21 37.24 1.24
C GLN A 2 3.67 35.90 0.68
N PRO A 3 3.70 35.62 -0.64
CA PRO A 3 3.02 34.43 -1.18
C PRO A 3 3.78 33.12 -0.92
N LEU A 4 5.12 33.16 -0.86
CA LEU A 4 5.94 31.98 -0.50
C LEU A 4 5.73 31.60 0.96
N HIS A 5 5.68 32.58 1.86
CA HIS A 5 5.35 32.36 3.27
C HIS A 5 3.98 31.71 3.44
N GLN A 6 2.99 32.13 2.65
CA GLN A 6 1.65 31.56 2.68
C GLN A 6 1.62 30.11 2.16
N ALA A 7 2.33 29.81 1.07
CA ALA A 7 2.42 28.45 0.53
C ALA A 7 3.12 27.49 1.52
N ILE A 8 4.21 27.94 2.16
CA ILE A 8 4.91 27.18 3.21
C ILE A 8 4.00 26.95 4.41
N ALA A 9 3.27 27.99 4.86
CA ALA A 9 2.36 27.87 5.99
C ALA A 9 1.22 26.88 5.72
N VAL A 10 0.63 26.89 4.53
CA VAL A 10 -0.42 25.95 4.13
C VAL A 10 0.13 24.52 4.07
N ALA A 11 1.32 24.31 3.50
CA ALA A 11 1.94 22.99 3.44
C ALA A 11 2.23 22.42 4.85
N LEU A 12 2.73 23.26 5.77
CA LEU A 12 2.96 22.87 7.15
C LEU A 12 1.66 22.54 7.90
N GLN A 13 0.59 23.32 7.66
CA GLN A 13 -0.71 23.11 8.30
C GLN A 13 -1.38 21.82 7.84
N GLU A 14 -1.29 21.49 6.55
CA GLU A 14 -1.81 20.23 6.01
C GLU A 14 -1.00 19.02 6.48
N ALA A 15 0.33 19.15 6.58
CA ALA A 15 1.16 18.12 7.19
C ALA A 15 0.80 17.89 8.67
N ALA A 16 0.62 18.97 9.45
CA ALA A 16 0.20 18.88 10.85
C ALA A 16 -1.19 18.25 11.01
N ARG A 17 -2.13 18.56 10.12
CA ARG A 17 -3.47 17.92 10.07
C ARG A 17 -3.38 16.44 9.77
N GLY A 18 -2.55 16.04 8.81
CA GLY A 18 -2.33 14.63 8.49
C GLY A 18 -1.76 13.84 9.67
N VAL A 19 -0.79 14.43 10.39
CA VAL A 19 -0.22 13.84 11.60
C VAL A 19 -1.25 13.78 12.73
N ALA A 20 -2.09 14.80 12.92
CA ALA A 20 -3.11 14.82 13.96
C ALA A 20 -4.31 13.90 13.65
N ALA A 21 -4.63 13.69 12.38
CA ALA A 21 -5.65 12.76 11.92
C ALA A 21 -5.14 11.30 11.85
N ALA A 22 -3.84 11.08 12.06
CA ALA A 22 -3.28 9.74 12.13
C ALA A 22 -3.98 8.97 13.24
N ARG A 23 -4.52 7.80 12.88
CA ARG A 23 -5.27 6.94 13.80
C ARG A 23 -4.37 6.66 15.03
N PRO A 24 -4.90 6.84 16.27
CA PRO A 24 -4.14 6.49 17.45
C PRO A 24 -3.68 5.04 17.35
N LEU A 25 -2.40 4.82 17.66
CA LEU A 25 -1.83 3.49 17.61
C LEU A 25 -2.54 2.59 18.61
N PRO A 26 -2.62 1.29 18.32
CA PRO A 26 -3.07 0.31 19.29
C PRO A 26 -2.37 0.51 20.66
N PRO A 27 -3.10 0.36 21.78
CA PRO A 27 -2.51 0.47 23.10
C PRO A 27 -1.32 -0.50 23.22
N GLY A 28 -0.19 0.01 23.72
CA GLY A 28 1.07 -0.74 23.86
C GLY A 28 2.14 -0.43 22.81
N LEU A 29 1.82 0.22 21.69
CA LEU A 29 2.80 0.58 20.64
C LEU A 29 3.55 1.90 20.89
N GLY A 30 3.38 2.51 22.07
CA GLY A 30 4.00 3.79 22.38
C GLY A 30 3.36 4.95 21.63
N GLN A 31 4.01 6.11 21.69
CA GLN A 31 3.58 7.31 21.01
C GLN A 31 4.43 7.50 19.76
N VAL A 32 3.82 7.55 18.58
CA VAL A 32 4.49 8.06 17.38
C VAL A 32 4.45 9.57 17.42
N THR A 33 5.63 10.16 17.39
CA THR A 33 5.81 11.60 17.23
C THR A 33 6.56 11.82 15.92
N ALA A 34 6.01 12.64 15.03
CA ALA A 34 6.76 13.13 13.88
C ALA A 34 7.95 13.94 14.42
N GLU A 35 9.17 13.50 14.15
CA GLU A 35 10.38 14.13 14.67
C GLU A 35 10.96 15.10 13.63
N HIS A 36 10.96 14.69 12.35
CA HIS A 36 11.41 15.56 11.27
C HIS A 36 10.41 15.56 10.11
N LEU A 37 10.04 16.76 9.68
CA LEU A 37 9.27 17.01 8.47
C LEU A 37 10.17 17.77 7.50
N ARG A 38 10.50 17.14 6.37
CA ARG A 38 11.25 17.77 5.28
C ARG A 38 10.32 18.02 4.11
N ILE A 39 10.15 19.29 3.75
CA ILE A 39 9.37 19.72 2.58
C ILE A 39 10.34 20.29 1.55
N THR A 40 10.34 19.72 0.35
CA THR A 40 11.07 20.24 -0.80
C THR A 40 10.06 20.83 -1.78
N LEU A 41 10.05 22.16 -1.89
CA LEU A 41 9.18 22.88 -2.81
C LEU A 41 10.02 23.43 -3.98
N ASN A 42 9.76 22.93 -5.19
CA ASN A 42 10.33 23.48 -6.41
C ASN A 42 9.41 24.60 -6.94
N PHE A 43 9.87 25.85 -6.89
CA PHE A 43 9.14 26.97 -7.48
C PHE A 43 10.10 27.89 -8.24
N ALA A 44 9.59 28.50 -9.30
CA ALA A 44 10.25 29.58 -10.01
C ALA A 44 9.76 30.91 -9.41
N LEU A 45 10.60 31.93 -9.45
CA LEU A 45 10.13 33.30 -9.19
C LEU A 45 9.86 33.97 -10.53
N ASP A 46 8.84 34.82 -10.58
CA ASP A 46 8.61 35.70 -11.73
C ASP A 46 9.77 36.70 -11.90
N GLY A 47 9.85 37.35 -13.06
CA GLY A 47 10.94 38.29 -13.37
C GLY A 47 11.04 39.49 -12.41
N SER A 48 10.03 39.71 -11.57
CA SER A 48 10.01 40.72 -10.51
C SER A 48 10.42 40.20 -9.13
N GLY A 49 10.57 38.88 -8.96
CA GLY A 49 10.86 38.22 -7.68
C GLY A 49 9.72 38.26 -6.67
N ALA A 50 8.53 38.72 -7.08
CA ALA A 50 7.41 38.99 -6.19
C ALA A 50 6.48 37.78 -6.03
N GLN A 51 6.34 36.95 -7.07
CA GLN A 51 5.43 35.82 -7.11
C GLN A 51 6.17 34.50 -7.37
N ALA A 52 5.79 33.48 -6.61
CA ALA A 52 6.20 32.11 -6.89
C ALA A 52 5.29 31.55 -7.99
N ILE A 53 5.88 31.12 -9.10
CA ILE A 53 5.22 30.39 -10.18
C ILE A 53 5.57 28.92 -10.03
N ALA A 54 4.62 28.02 -10.30
CA ALA A 54 4.86 26.58 -10.26
C ALA A 54 6.05 26.23 -11.19
N ALA A 55 7.14 25.73 -10.62
CA ALA A 55 8.27 25.24 -11.42
C ALA A 55 7.93 23.85 -11.95
N ALA A 56 8.37 23.56 -13.18
CA ALA A 56 8.32 22.19 -13.69
C ALA A 56 9.31 21.33 -12.89
N GLY A 57 8.79 20.47 -12.02
CA GLY A 57 9.56 19.50 -11.25
C GLY A 57 8.72 18.88 -10.12
N PRO A 58 9.04 17.66 -9.66
CA PRO A 58 8.30 17.04 -8.57
C PRO A 58 8.56 17.78 -7.25
N HIS A 59 7.49 18.09 -6.51
CA HIS A 59 7.57 18.45 -5.10
C HIS A 59 7.74 17.18 -4.27
N SER A 60 8.52 17.21 -3.19
CA SER A 60 8.67 16.04 -2.31
C SER A 60 8.43 16.39 -0.84
N LEU A 61 7.81 15.45 -0.13
CA LEU A 61 7.57 15.53 1.30
C LEU A 61 8.10 14.25 1.94
N SER A 62 8.96 14.40 2.95
CA SER A 62 9.51 13.29 3.72
C SER A 62 9.20 13.51 5.19
N LEU A 63 8.73 12.47 5.85
CA LEU A 63 8.34 12.46 7.25
C LEU A 63 9.13 11.37 7.96
N ASP A 64 9.94 11.78 8.93
CA ASP A 64 10.62 10.86 9.84
C ASP A 64 9.84 10.82 11.16
N PHE A 65 9.48 9.61 11.55
CA PHE A 65 8.73 9.35 12.77
C PHE A 65 9.63 8.71 13.79
N LYS A 66 9.51 9.18 15.04
CA LYS A 66 10.09 8.53 16.19
C LYS A 66 9.02 7.83 16.97
N LEU A 67 9.28 6.57 17.28
CA LEU A 67 8.47 5.79 18.20
C LEU A 67 9.06 5.94 19.60
N THR A 68 8.31 6.56 20.51
CA THR A 68 8.67 6.54 21.93
C THR A 68 7.86 5.42 22.59
N PRO A 69 8.49 4.30 23.00
CA PRO A 69 7.77 3.23 23.67
C PRO A 69 7.16 3.75 24.98
N ALA A 70 5.91 3.34 25.27
CA ALA A 70 5.24 3.74 26.49
C ALA A 70 6.04 3.24 27.70
N ALA A 71 6.32 4.12 28.67
CA ALA A 71 6.99 3.75 29.91
C ALA A 71 6.22 2.60 30.57
N ALA A 72 6.94 1.53 30.89
CA ALA A 72 6.39 0.30 31.43
C ALA A 72 5.82 0.52 32.84
N GLY A 73 4.57 0.99 32.89
CA GLY A 73 3.68 0.82 34.02
C GLY A 73 3.09 -0.59 33.96
N GLU A 74 3.85 -1.55 34.51
CA GLU A 74 3.39 -2.75 35.18
C GLU A 74 2.01 -3.31 34.74
N THR A 75 1.98 -4.14 33.68
CA THR A 75 1.30 -5.45 33.64
C THR A 75 1.44 -6.14 32.28
N ALA A 76 2.00 -7.36 32.33
CA ALA A 76 2.01 -8.45 31.33
C ALA A 76 2.75 -8.23 29.98
N PRO A 77 3.46 -9.27 29.47
CA PRO A 77 4.30 -9.14 28.28
C PRO A 77 3.42 -9.13 27.03
N VAL A 78 3.28 -7.97 26.38
CA VAL A 78 2.77 -7.90 25.01
C VAL A 78 3.97 -7.87 24.08
N ALA A 79 4.15 -8.96 23.35
CA ALA A 79 5.22 -9.15 22.39
C ALA A 79 5.19 -8.05 21.32
N ALA A 80 6.33 -7.39 21.12
CA ALA A 80 6.56 -6.48 20.01
C ALA A 80 6.79 -7.30 18.72
N THR A 81 5.71 -7.77 18.10
CA THR A 81 5.75 -8.45 16.79
C THR A 81 4.49 -8.09 15.96
N PRO A 82 4.48 -7.03 15.13
CA PRO A 82 3.33 -6.86 14.21
C PRO A 82 3.67 -6.66 12.72
N ALA A 83 4.78 -6.01 12.35
CA ALA A 83 5.02 -5.62 10.95
C ALA A 83 5.71 -6.72 10.11
N LEU A 84 6.72 -7.37 10.68
CA LEU A 84 7.42 -8.51 10.05
C LEU A 84 6.49 -9.73 9.91
N ASP A 85 5.57 -9.89 10.86
CA ASP A 85 4.59 -10.98 10.85
C ASP A 85 3.56 -10.78 9.74
N ALA A 86 3.00 -9.57 9.63
CA ALA A 86 2.05 -9.23 8.57
C ALA A 86 2.61 -9.44 7.15
N ALA A 87 3.83 -8.98 6.87
CA ALA A 87 4.46 -9.19 5.57
C ALA A 87 4.69 -10.69 5.28
N SER A 88 5.12 -11.45 6.28
CA SER A 88 5.35 -12.90 6.19
C SER A 88 4.05 -13.67 5.97
N GLU A 89 2.96 -13.29 6.65
CA GLU A 89 1.63 -13.88 6.48
C GLU A 89 1.03 -13.59 5.09
N ILE A 90 1.13 -12.32 4.64
CA ILE A 90 0.71 -11.92 3.30
C ILE A 90 1.52 -12.70 2.27
N PHE A 91 2.85 -12.73 2.41
CA PHE A 91 3.73 -13.47 1.51
C PHE A 91 3.39 -14.96 1.46
N GLY A 92 3.24 -15.62 2.62
CA GLY A 92 2.88 -17.04 2.69
C GLY A 92 1.53 -17.34 2.05
N THR A 93 0.58 -16.41 2.11
CA THR A 93 -0.72 -16.54 1.45
C THR A 93 -0.62 -16.31 -0.06
N LEU A 94 0.08 -15.26 -0.48
CA LEU A 94 0.30 -14.95 -1.90
C LEU A 94 1.16 -16.02 -2.59
N GLN A 95 2.09 -16.65 -1.88
CA GLN A 95 2.88 -17.77 -2.39
C GLN A 95 2.01 -18.98 -2.73
N GLN A 96 0.92 -19.22 -1.99
CA GLN A 96 -0.05 -20.24 -2.39
C GLN A 96 -0.78 -19.84 -3.68
N VAL A 97 -1.02 -18.56 -3.94
CA VAL A 97 -1.73 -18.11 -5.15
C VAL A 97 -0.81 -18.03 -6.37
N PHE A 98 0.39 -17.46 -6.21
CA PHE A 98 1.33 -17.21 -7.30
C PHE A 98 2.37 -18.32 -7.47
N GLY A 99 2.66 -19.09 -6.42
CA GLY A 99 3.82 -19.97 -6.33
C GLY A 99 5.05 -19.29 -5.74
N ALA A 100 6.08 -20.07 -5.41
CA ALA A 100 7.37 -19.57 -4.96
C ALA A 100 7.95 -18.54 -5.94
N PRO A 101 8.70 -17.52 -5.47
CA PRO A 101 9.34 -16.53 -6.35
C PRO A 101 10.16 -17.17 -7.47
N GLY A 102 9.94 -16.70 -8.69
CA GLY A 102 10.43 -17.30 -9.94
C GLY A 102 9.80 -16.62 -11.15
N PHE A 103 10.16 -17.04 -12.38
CA PHE A 103 9.75 -16.34 -13.60
C PHE A 103 8.22 -16.26 -13.74
N ASP A 104 7.56 -17.42 -13.74
CA ASP A 104 6.12 -17.50 -13.95
C ASP A 104 5.31 -16.90 -12.80
N SER A 105 5.79 -17.04 -11.56
CA SER A 105 5.12 -16.49 -10.37
C SER A 105 5.24 -14.97 -10.31
N SER A 106 6.33 -14.40 -10.83
CA SER A 106 6.53 -12.95 -10.88
C SER A 106 5.77 -12.29 -12.01
N ALA A 107 5.58 -13.00 -13.13
CA ALA A 107 4.61 -12.60 -14.14
C ALA A 107 3.19 -12.55 -13.54
N ARG A 108 2.79 -13.58 -12.77
CA ARG A 108 1.49 -13.59 -12.07
C ARG A 108 1.37 -12.46 -11.05
N ALA A 109 2.39 -12.20 -10.25
CA ALA A 109 2.41 -11.12 -9.28
C ALA A 109 2.33 -9.73 -9.94
N THR A 110 2.96 -9.55 -11.11
CA THR A 110 2.87 -8.32 -11.89
C THR A 110 1.46 -8.10 -12.44
N VAL A 111 0.88 -9.11 -13.09
CA VAL A 111 -0.50 -9.05 -13.60
C VAL A 111 -1.51 -8.86 -12.46
N PHE A 112 -1.27 -9.44 -11.28
CA PHE A 112 -2.07 -9.19 -10.08
C PHE A 112 -2.02 -7.72 -9.67
N ARG A 113 -0.82 -7.13 -9.61
CA ARG A 113 -0.66 -5.72 -9.24
C ARG A 113 -1.30 -4.78 -10.24
N GLU A 114 -1.13 -5.03 -11.54
CA GLU A 114 -1.79 -4.25 -12.59
C GLU A 114 -3.32 -4.34 -12.52
N ALA A 115 -3.85 -5.53 -12.24
CA ALA A 115 -5.30 -5.73 -12.16
C ALA A 115 -5.96 -5.00 -10.98
N LEU A 116 -5.22 -4.76 -9.90
CA LEU A 116 -5.76 -4.18 -8.66
C LEU A 116 -5.24 -2.78 -8.34
N GLY A 117 -4.14 -2.34 -8.95
CA GLY A 117 -3.41 -1.12 -8.56
C GLY A 117 -4.20 0.17 -8.75
N GLU A 118 -5.16 0.19 -9.68
CA GLU A 118 -6.03 1.34 -9.93
C GLU A 118 -7.40 1.22 -9.22
N LEU A 119 -7.65 0.12 -8.50
CA LEU A 119 -8.93 -0.13 -7.84
C LEU A 119 -8.94 0.40 -6.41
N THR A 120 -10.11 0.85 -5.98
CA THR A 120 -10.38 1.01 -4.54
C THR A 120 -10.40 -0.35 -3.84
N LEU A 121 -10.21 -0.37 -2.51
CA LEU A 121 -10.29 -1.61 -1.72
C LEU A 121 -11.66 -2.30 -1.88
N GLU A 122 -12.74 -1.55 -2.00
CA GLU A 122 -14.08 -2.10 -2.21
C GLU A 122 -14.20 -2.79 -3.58
N GLN A 123 -13.72 -2.16 -4.64
CA GLN A 123 -13.68 -2.75 -5.98
C GLN A 123 -12.77 -3.99 -6.04
N ALA A 124 -11.61 -3.96 -5.37
CA ALA A 124 -10.73 -5.12 -5.28
C ALA A 124 -11.39 -6.30 -4.55
N ARG A 125 -12.08 -6.04 -3.43
CA ARG A 125 -12.87 -7.06 -2.71
C ARG A 125 -14.01 -7.60 -3.58
N ALA A 126 -14.70 -6.73 -4.32
CA ALA A 126 -15.74 -7.14 -5.26
C ALA A 126 -15.17 -7.99 -6.41
N ALA A 127 -14.00 -7.64 -6.94
CA ALA A 127 -13.31 -8.40 -7.98
C ALA A 127 -12.92 -9.81 -7.48
N VAL A 128 -12.38 -9.90 -6.26
CA VAL A 128 -12.02 -11.18 -5.62
C VAL A 128 -13.27 -12.03 -5.31
N ALA A 129 -14.37 -11.43 -4.85
CA ALA A 129 -15.61 -12.15 -4.55
C ALA A 129 -16.14 -12.93 -5.78
N ARG A 130 -15.93 -12.41 -7.00
CA ARG A 130 -16.34 -13.04 -8.27
C ARG A 130 -15.60 -14.33 -8.63
N LEU A 131 -14.54 -14.67 -7.90
CA LEU A 131 -13.88 -15.97 -8.07
C LEU A 131 -14.73 -17.09 -7.46
N ARG A 132 -15.70 -16.75 -6.59
CA ARG A 132 -16.68 -17.70 -6.05
C ARG A 132 -17.80 -17.93 -7.08
N PRO A 133 -18.25 -19.18 -7.25
CA PRO A 133 -19.40 -19.47 -8.12
C PRO A 133 -20.66 -18.79 -7.59
N GLY A 134 -21.52 -18.33 -8.49
CA GLY A 134 -22.84 -17.76 -8.15
C GLY A 134 -22.85 -16.28 -7.76
N VAL A 135 -21.70 -15.59 -7.73
CA VAL A 135 -21.68 -14.14 -7.48
C VAL A 135 -22.11 -13.40 -8.77
N PRO A 136 -23.16 -12.55 -8.69
CA PRO A 136 -23.69 -11.85 -9.86
C PRO A 136 -22.68 -10.87 -10.46
N SER A 137 -22.85 -10.56 -11.75
CA SER A 137 -21.89 -9.68 -12.40
C SER A 137 -22.06 -8.23 -11.94
N SER A 138 -20.95 -7.57 -11.55
CA SER A 138 -20.94 -6.12 -11.32
C SER A 138 -21.17 -5.40 -12.64
N ALA A 139 -21.85 -4.25 -12.58
CA ALA A 139 -21.97 -3.32 -13.71
C ALA A 139 -20.65 -2.58 -13.98
N ASP A 140 -19.75 -2.53 -13.00
CA ASP A 140 -18.44 -1.90 -13.14
C ASP A 140 -17.49 -2.77 -13.99
N SER A 141 -17.14 -2.24 -15.17
CA SER A 141 -16.27 -2.92 -16.14
C SER A 141 -14.85 -3.12 -15.63
N ALA A 142 -14.34 -2.25 -14.75
CA ALA A 142 -13.03 -2.37 -14.14
C ALA A 142 -12.99 -3.55 -13.16
N THR A 143 -13.96 -3.62 -12.24
CA THR A 143 -14.14 -4.76 -11.32
C THR A 143 -14.34 -6.09 -12.07
N GLN A 144 -15.10 -6.07 -13.18
CA GLN A 144 -15.30 -7.26 -14.00
C GLN A 144 -14.01 -7.74 -14.67
N ARG A 145 -13.26 -6.82 -15.28
CA ARG A 145 -11.95 -7.12 -15.90
C ARG A 145 -10.98 -7.69 -14.87
N ALA A 146 -10.83 -7.03 -13.72
CA ALA A 146 -9.95 -7.48 -12.65
C ALA A 146 -10.33 -8.89 -12.16
N GLY A 147 -11.62 -9.17 -11.94
CA GLY A 147 -12.08 -10.50 -11.54
C GLY A 147 -11.75 -11.60 -12.56
N ASN A 148 -11.82 -11.30 -13.86
CA ASN A 148 -11.43 -12.25 -14.91
C ASN A 148 -9.92 -12.51 -14.92
N ILE A 149 -9.11 -11.46 -14.75
CA ILE A 149 -7.65 -11.57 -14.66
C ILE A 149 -7.26 -12.41 -13.44
N LEU A 150 -7.80 -12.10 -12.27
CA LEU A 150 -7.56 -12.83 -11.02
C LEU A 150 -7.94 -14.32 -11.15
N ARG A 151 -9.04 -14.62 -11.84
CA ARG A 151 -9.43 -16.00 -12.14
C ARG A 151 -8.38 -16.72 -12.99
N GLY A 152 -7.82 -16.04 -14.00
CA GLY A 152 -6.73 -16.56 -14.82
C GLY A 152 -5.48 -16.86 -14.00
N ILE A 153 -5.08 -15.94 -13.11
CA ILE A 153 -3.96 -16.13 -12.19
C ILE A 153 -4.17 -17.36 -11.30
N CYS A 154 -5.35 -17.53 -10.72
CA CYS A 154 -5.62 -18.67 -9.83
C CYS A 154 -5.70 -20.02 -10.58
N HIS A 155 -5.96 -20.01 -11.89
CA HIS A 155 -5.92 -21.21 -12.72
C HIS A 155 -4.50 -21.56 -13.18
N SER A 156 -3.66 -20.56 -13.46
CA SER A 156 -2.28 -20.76 -13.88
C SER A 156 -1.29 -20.92 -12.73
N GLY A 157 -1.66 -20.51 -11.51
CA GLY A 157 -0.91 -20.71 -10.28
C GLY A 157 -0.96 -22.15 -9.74
N PRO A 158 -0.20 -22.44 -8.67
CA PRO A 158 -0.08 -23.81 -8.13
C PRO A 158 -1.38 -24.37 -7.56
N LEU A 159 -2.32 -23.52 -7.12
CA LEU A 159 -3.63 -23.97 -6.61
C LEU A 159 -4.53 -24.56 -7.69
N LYS A 160 -4.40 -24.11 -8.96
CA LYS A 160 -5.25 -24.49 -10.10
C LYS A 160 -6.76 -24.45 -9.78
N ASN A 161 -7.15 -23.54 -8.88
CA ASN A 161 -8.50 -23.47 -8.33
C ASN A 161 -8.85 -22.01 -7.99
N ALA A 162 -9.68 -21.40 -8.84
CA ALA A 162 -10.10 -20.02 -8.66
C ALA A 162 -10.90 -19.78 -7.38
N ALA A 163 -11.79 -20.71 -6.99
CA ALA A 163 -12.59 -20.53 -5.78
C ALA A 163 -11.70 -20.50 -4.53
N ARG A 164 -10.71 -21.40 -4.46
CA ARG A 164 -9.75 -21.43 -3.35
C ARG A 164 -8.81 -20.22 -3.37
N GLY A 165 -8.29 -19.83 -4.52
CA GLY A 165 -7.49 -18.61 -4.67
C GLY A 165 -8.25 -17.36 -4.24
N GLY A 166 -9.52 -17.25 -4.62
CA GLY A 166 -10.41 -16.16 -4.21
C GLY A 166 -10.67 -16.13 -2.70
N GLN A 167 -10.77 -17.29 -2.03
CA GLN A 167 -10.86 -17.33 -0.56
C GLN A 167 -9.61 -16.78 0.12
N LEU A 168 -8.43 -17.18 -0.36
CA LEU A 168 -7.15 -16.73 0.19
C LEU A 168 -6.95 -15.22 -0.02
N LEU A 169 -7.22 -14.73 -1.23
CA LEU A 169 -7.16 -13.30 -1.54
C LEU A 169 -8.18 -12.49 -0.74
N ALA A 170 -9.38 -13.02 -0.51
CA ALA A 170 -10.40 -12.35 0.30
C ALA A 170 -9.95 -12.23 1.76
N ALA A 171 -9.41 -13.31 2.33
CA ALA A 171 -8.87 -13.30 3.68
C ALA A 171 -7.76 -12.26 3.84
N VAL A 172 -6.83 -12.17 2.88
CA VAL A 172 -5.76 -11.16 2.91
C VAL A 172 -6.34 -9.75 2.84
N LEU A 173 -7.28 -9.47 1.93
CA LEU A 173 -7.88 -8.14 1.78
C LEU A 173 -8.87 -7.77 2.89
N GLU A 174 -9.31 -8.72 3.71
CA GLU A 174 -10.11 -8.47 4.90
C GLU A 174 -9.24 -7.92 6.04
N HIS A 175 -8.03 -8.45 6.19
CA HIS A 175 -7.12 -8.13 7.29
C HIS A 175 -6.12 -7.02 6.95
N TYR A 176 -5.76 -6.87 5.67
CA TYR A 176 -4.68 -5.99 5.24
C TYR A 176 -5.15 -4.94 4.21
N PRO A 177 -4.67 -3.69 4.30
CA PRO A 177 -4.94 -2.68 3.28
C PRO A 177 -4.37 -3.08 1.92
N LEU A 178 -5.12 -2.78 0.85
CA LEU A 178 -4.70 -3.10 -0.52
C LEU A 178 -3.28 -2.62 -0.87
N PRO A 179 -2.85 -1.39 -0.53
CA PRO A 179 -1.48 -0.95 -0.83
C PRO A 179 -0.39 -1.80 -0.17
N VAL A 180 -0.64 -2.31 1.05
CA VAL A 180 0.31 -3.18 1.76
C VAL A 180 0.45 -4.52 1.05
N VAL A 181 -0.68 -5.11 0.62
CA VAL A 181 -0.70 -6.38 -0.11
C VAL A 181 0.03 -6.27 -1.45
N LEU A 182 -0.21 -5.18 -2.18
CA LEU A 182 0.48 -4.90 -3.45
C LEU A 182 1.99 -4.67 -3.24
N GLY A 183 2.38 -4.00 -2.15
CA GLY A 183 3.79 -3.79 -1.79
C GLY A 183 4.55 -5.07 -1.47
N VAL A 184 3.90 -6.04 -0.79
CA VAL A 184 4.49 -7.37 -0.55
C VAL A 184 4.65 -8.12 -1.88
N ALA A 185 3.62 -8.13 -2.74
CA ALA A 185 3.71 -8.75 -4.06
C ALA A 185 4.83 -8.13 -4.92
N GLU A 186 5.03 -6.82 -4.83
CA GLU A 186 6.10 -6.11 -5.51
C GLU A 186 7.49 -6.49 -5.00
N THR A 187 7.65 -6.57 -3.69
CA THR A 187 8.96 -6.76 -3.05
C THR A 187 9.46 -8.20 -3.21
N GLU A 188 8.56 -9.17 -3.04
CA GLU A 188 8.92 -10.59 -2.97
C GLU A 188 8.98 -11.28 -4.35
N TRP A 189 8.38 -10.68 -5.39
CA TRP A 189 8.38 -11.19 -6.76
C TRP A 189 9.05 -10.23 -7.76
N LYS A 190 10.17 -9.59 -7.37
CA LYS A 190 11.05 -8.87 -8.31
C LYS A 190 11.94 -9.84 -9.07
N THR A 191 11.87 -9.84 -10.40
CA THR A 191 12.65 -10.77 -11.25
C THR A 191 13.36 -10.14 -12.43
N GLN A 192 13.79 -8.88 -12.32
CA GLN A 192 14.75 -8.33 -13.28
C GLN A 192 16.01 -7.80 -12.60
N ASP A 193 15.87 -6.93 -11.60
CA ASP A 193 17.02 -6.37 -10.88
C ASP A 193 17.79 -7.42 -10.04
N SER A 194 17.14 -8.52 -9.65
CA SER A 194 17.73 -9.57 -8.83
C SER A 194 18.45 -10.69 -9.61
N TRP A 195 18.26 -10.76 -10.94
CA TRP A 195 18.80 -11.85 -11.78
C TRP A 195 19.95 -11.39 -12.69
N LEU A 196 20.12 -10.09 -12.84
CA LEU A 196 21.19 -9.46 -13.62
C LEU A 196 22.33 -8.91 -12.73
N GLY A 197 22.24 -9.12 -11.41
CA GLY A 197 23.25 -8.73 -10.41
C GLY A 197 24.21 -9.85 -10.07
#